data_AF-A0A963LAN2-F1
#
_entry.id   AF-A0A963LAN2-F1
#
_cell.length_a   1.000
_cell.length_b   1.000
_cell.length_c   1.000
_cell.angle_alpha   90.00
_cell.angle_beta   90.00
_cell.angle_gamma   90.00
#
_symmetry.space_group_name_H-M   'P 1'
#
loop_
_entity.id
_entity.type
_entity.pdbx_description
1 polymer ?
#
loop_
_entity_poly.entity_id
_entity_poly.type
_entity_poly.pdbx_seq_one_letter_code
_entity_poly.pdbx_strand_id
1 'polypeptide(L)' 'MCRFIAYHGDAIYLEDLIATPRHSLVKQSLCAEQARTVTQGDGFGIGWYGERDEPAVYREVMPAWSDENLLALAATV' A
#
# COMPACT_ATOMS: atom_id res chain seq x y z
N MET A 1 -12.97 -8.08 2.25
CA MET A 1 -13.33 -6.73 1.73
C MET A 1 -12.03 -6.00 1.49
N CYS A 2 -11.79 -5.54 0.27
CA CYS A 2 -10.54 -4.87 -0.10
C CYS A 2 -10.61 -3.37 0.16
N ARG A 3 -9.46 -2.74 0.45
CA ARG A 3 -9.28 -1.28 0.35
C ARG A 3 -8.26 -0.96 -0.72
N PHE A 4 -8.46 0.16 -1.40
CA PHE A 4 -7.60 0.62 -2.48
C PHE A 4 -7.39 2.13 -2.37
N ILE A 5 -6.22 2.58 -2.82
CA ILE A 5 -5.90 3.97 -3.05
C ILE A 5 -5.29 4.08 -4.44
N ALA A 6 -5.54 5.20 -5.11
CA ALA A 6 -4.90 5.56 -6.36
C ALA A 6 -4.47 7.02 -6.28
N TYR A 7 -3.34 7.32 -6.91
CA TYR A 7 -2.77 8.67 -6.93
C TYR A 7 -2.37 9.02 -8.36
N HIS A 8 -2.62 10.27 -8.72
CA HIS A 8 -2.21 10.86 -9.99
C HIS A 8 -1.91 12.34 -9.73
N GLY A 9 -0.67 12.73 -9.96
CA GLY A 9 -0.17 14.06 -9.63
C GLY A 9 1.36 14.11 -9.74
N ASP A 10 1.95 15.06 -9.03
CA ASP A 10 3.41 15.18 -8.94
C ASP A 10 4.03 13.94 -8.30
N ALA A 11 5.28 13.63 -8.63
CA ALA A 11 5.95 12.47 -8.05
C ALA A 11 6.06 12.60 -6.52
N ILE A 12 5.61 11.57 -5.81
CA ILE A 12 5.70 11.40 -4.36
C ILE A 12 6.14 9.98 -4.06
N TYR A 13 6.65 9.73 -2.85
CA TYR A 13 6.98 8.39 -2.42
C TYR A 13 5.71 7.58 -2.12
N LEU A 14 5.76 6.27 -2.36
CA LEU A 14 4.63 5.39 -2.06
C LEU A 14 4.28 5.40 -0.57
N GLU A 15 5.28 5.57 0.31
CA GLU A 15 5.06 5.62 1.76
C GLU A 15 4.11 6.77 2.18
N ASP A 16 4.11 7.88 1.45
CA ASP A 16 3.23 9.04 1.67
C ASP A 16 1.74 8.71 1.47
N LEU A 17 1.44 7.65 0.72
CA LEU A 17 0.09 7.18 0.48
C LEU A 17 -0.27 5.99 1.37
N ILE A 18 0.65 5.04 1.51
CA ILE A 18 0.31 3.71 2.04
C ILE A 18 0.72 3.49 3.48
N ALA A 19 1.67 4.27 4.02
CA ALA A 19 2.28 3.99 5.33
C ALA A 19 2.19 5.17 6.30
N THR A 20 2.60 6.39 5.91
CA THR A 20 2.70 7.55 6.82
C THR A 20 1.36 8.19 7.22
N PRO A 21 0.27 8.19 6.42
CA PRO A 21 -0.99 8.79 6.86
C PRO A 21 -1.53 8.14 8.15
N ARG A 22 -2.19 8.94 9.02
CA ARG A 22 -2.76 8.45 10.29
C ARG A 22 -3.70 7.25 10.12
N HIS A 23 -4.43 7.22 9.01
CA HIS A 23 -5.32 6.13 8.58
C HIS A 23 -4.80 5.53 7.27
N SER A 24 -3.50 5.25 7.19
CA SER A 24 -2.85 4.68 6.01
C SER A 24 -3.41 3.33 5.60
N LEU A 25 -3.19 2.95 4.35
CA LEU A 25 -3.69 1.68 3.81
C LEU A 25 -3.11 0.48 4.57
N VAL A 26 -1.84 0.54 4.98
CA VAL A 26 -1.20 -0.47 5.85
C VAL A 26 -1.95 -0.58 7.18
N LYS A 27 -2.26 0.53 7.84
CA LYS A 27 -3.01 0.48 9.11
C LYS A 27 -4.44 -0.04 8.94
N GLN A 28 -5.11 0.36 7.85
CA GLN A 28 -6.44 -0.14 7.52
C GLN A 28 -6.45 -1.64 7.22
N SER A 29 -5.34 -2.22 6.72
CA SER A 29 -5.24 -3.66 6.52
C SER A 29 -5.28 -4.42 7.85
N LEU A 30 -4.76 -3.86 8.94
CA LEU A 30 -4.82 -4.49 10.26
C LEU A 30 -6.11 -4.16 11.02
N CYS A 31 -6.46 -2.87 11.09
CA CYS A 31 -7.56 -2.36 11.92
C CYS A 31 -8.29 -1.19 11.22
N ALA A 32 -9.16 -1.52 10.27
CA ALA A 32 -10.00 -0.52 9.61
C ALA A 32 -11.14 -0.06 10.52
N GLU A 33 -11.33 1.27 10.59
CA GLU A 33 -12.40 1.91 11.36
C GLU A 33 -13.71 2.01 10.57
N GLN A 34 -13.64 2.04 9.24
CA GLN A 34 -14.79 2.24 8.34
C GLN A 34 -14.89 1.12 7.31
N ALA A 35 -15.07 -0.12 7.78
CA ALA A 35 -15.26 -1.28 6.92
C ALA A 35 -16.10 -2.37 7.59
N ARG A 36 -16.75 -3.22 6.78
CA ARG A 36 -17.53 -4.37 7.28
C ARG A 36 -16.66 -5.43 7.96
N THR A 37 -15.39 -5.53 7.58
CA THR A 37 -14.41 -6.45 8.17
C THR A 37 -13.27 -5.62 8.73
N VAL A 38 -12.81 -5.89 9.95
CA VAL A 38 -11.73 -5.10 10.58
C VAL A 38 -10.40 -5.27 9.84
N THR A 39 -10.04 -6.51 9.53
CA THR A 39 -8.72 -6.88 8.99
C THR A 39 -8.82 -7.36 7.54
N GLN A 40 -7.75 -7.14 6.79
CA GLN A 40 -7.45 -7.74 5.48
C GLN A 40 -6.01 -8.27 5.55
N GLY A 41 -5.90 -9.54 5.93
CA GLY A 41 -4.62 -10.24 6.06
C GLY A 41 -4.29 -11.14 4.87
N ASP A 42 -5.14 -11.16 3.84
CA ASP A 42 -5.05 -12.11 2.72
C ASP A 42 -4.09 -11.64 1.60
N GLY A 43 -3.14 -10.78 1.95
CA GLY A 43 -2.19 -10.18 1.01
C GLY A 43 -2.54 -8.77 0.55
N PHE A 44 -1.66 -8.23 -0.30
CA PHE A 44 -1.77 -6.89 -0.88
C PHE A 44 -1.09 -6.81 -2.25
N GLY A 45 -1.30 -5.69 -2.93
CA GLY A 45 -0.58 -5.34 -4.14
C GLY A 45 -0.44 -3.84 -4.27
N ILE A 46 0.68 -3.41 -4.83
CA ILE A 46 0.97 -2.03 -5.20
C ILE A 46 1.56 -1.99 -6.60
N GLY A 47 1.19 -0.97 -7.36
CA GLY A 47 1.75 -0.70 -8.67
C GLY A 47 2.01 0.79 -8.84
N TRP A 48 3.09 1.11 -9.51
CA TRP A 48 3.51 2.49 -9.75
C TRP A 48 4.23 2.60 -11.09
N TYR A 49 4.15 3.79 -11.69
CA TYR A 49 4.90 4.11 -12.91
C TYR A 49 6.17 4.84 -12.51
N GLY A 50 7.31 4.36 -13.03
CA GLY A 50 8.61 5.01 -12.92
C GLY A 50 9.04 5.59 -14.25
N GLU A 51 10.30 5.37 -14.65
CA GLU A 51 10.84 5.83 -15.93
C GLU A 51 10.36 5.03 -17.15
N ARG A 52 9.70 3.89 -16.95
CA ARG A 52 9.22 2.98 -18.00
C ARG A 52 7.73 3.14 -18.24
N ASP A 53 7.29 2.85 -19.45
CA ASP A 53 5.89 2.84 -19.84
C ASP A 53 5.08 1.76 -19.10
N GLU A 54 5.72 0.61 -18.78
CA GLU A 54 5.10 -0.42 -17.97
C GLU A 54 5.24 -0.15 -16.46
N PRO A 55 4.16 -0.37 -15.67
CA PRO A 55 4.23 -0.17 -14.23
C PRO A 55 5.04 -1.28 -13.56
N ALA A 56 5.80 -0.88 -12.54
CA ALA A 56 6.31 -1.83 -11.57
C ALA A 56 5.15 -2.34 -10.70
N VAL A 57 5.21 -3.60 -10.28
CA VAL A 57 4.19 -4.24 -9.47
C VAL A 57 4.85 -5.06 -8.37
N TYR A 58 4.47 -4.80 -7.13
CA TYR A 58 4.85 -5.61 -5.98
C TYR A 58 3.59 -6.21 -5.34
N ARG A 59 3.58 -7.54 -5.14
CA ARG A 59 2.44 -8.29 -4.63
C ARG A 59 2.94 -9.32 -3.64
N GLU A 60 2.19 -9.48 -2.55
CA GLU A 60 2.47 -10.48 -1.54
C GLU A 60 1.20 -11.11 -1.01
N VAL A 61 1.34 -12.35 -0.56
CA VAL A 61 0.26 -13.11 0.10
C VAL A 61 0.26 -12.90 1.61
N MET A 62 1.36 -12.36 2.14
CA MET A 62 1.50 -12.02 3.54
C MET A 62 0.84 -10.66 3.84
N PRO A 63 0.46 -10.40 5.10
CA PRO A 63 -0.21 -9.16 5.44
C PRO A 63 0.69 -7.92 5.30
N ALA A 64 0.12 -6.83 4.79
CA ALA A 64 0.85 -5.59 4.55
C ALA A 64 1.48 -4.97 5.81
N TRP A 65 0.85 -5.13 6.99
CA TRP A 65 1.37 -4.59 8.25
C TRP A 65 2.62 -5.27 8.78
N SER A 66 2.97 -6.44 8.25
CA SER A 66 4.13 -7.24 8.67
C SER A 66 5.23 -7.29 7.62
N ASP A 67 5.07 -6.58 6.50
CA ASP A 67 6.00 -6.65 5.38
C ASP A 67 7.03 -5.52 5.44
N GLU A 68 8.22 -5.83 5.93
CA GLU A 68 9.35 -4.88 5.99
C GLU A 68 9.88 -4.53 4.59
N ASN A 69 9.74 -5.42 3.60
CA ASN A 69 10.15 -5.14 2.22
C ASN A 69 9.21 -4.13 1.57
N LEU A 70 7.90 -4.21 1.86
CA LEU A 70 6.95 -3.18 1.45
C LEU A 70 7.36 -1.80 1.96
N LEU A 71 7.72 -1.69 3.25
CA LEU A 71 8.12 -0.42 3.85
C LEU A 71 9.45 0.10 3.28
N ALA A 72 10.44 -0.77 3.15
CA ALA A 72 11.73 -0.40 2.57
C ALA A 72 11.60 0.04 1.10
N LEU A 73 10.80 -0.68 0.32
CA LEU A 73 10.49 -0.32 -1.07
C LEU A 73 9.77 1.02 -1.13
N ALA A 74 8.69 1.19 -0.36
CA ALA A 74 7.83 2.37 -0.42
C ALA A 74 8.54 3.68 0.00
N ALA A 75 9.61 3.60 0.78
CA ALA A 75 10.46 4.74 1.13
C ALA A 75 11.47 5.12 0.02
N THR A 76 11.54 4.34 -1.06
CA THR A 76 12.53 4.52 -2.14
C THR A 76 11.94 4.76 -3.52
N VAL A 77 10.63 4.51 -3.71
CA VAL A 77 9.92 4.65 -4.98
C VAL A 77 8.62 5.42 -4.85
#